data_AF-A0A426XZG9-F1
#
_entry.id   AF-A0A426XZG9-F1
#
_cell.length_a   1.000
_cell.length_b   1.000
_cell.length_c   1.000
_cell.angle_alpha   90.00
_cell.angle_beta   90.00
_cell.angle_gamma   90.00
#
_symmetry.space_group_name_H-M   'P 1'
#
loop_
_entity.id
_entity.type
_entity.pdbx_description
1 polymer ?
#
loop_
_entity_poly.entity_id
_entity_poly.type
_entity_poly.pdbx_seq_one_letter_code
_entity_poly.pdbx_strand_id
1 'polypeptide(L)'
;MAKTPLAPPLSSSRLALVALLSATSVFFLWKSRRRLRVLLSPYSSMNPPKPSPRGKIIYASATGTSRSLAGRLSDCLRSHGLAFDLVDPRHYEPEDLPKEALVLIVASTWEEGRPPPDAQFLARWLAESAADFRVGSLLLAKCRFAVFGVGSKSYGDSFNAAAKDFSKWMTALGASEMTPVWVGDVDSGDVDEVFELWSRRIVALLKGEDLQKESGHSGSMVENIGFDESDEEVEEEVLEPVVVDMEDIAGKAPSRRSSVASTNGWENGVRDMVTPVIRVNLEKQLYVSVDAATKDSLKAIDRPLFGDFWERFLVNI
;
A
#
# COMPACT_ATOMS: atom_id res chain seq x y z
N MET A 1 -28.41 21.64 -74.49
CA MET A 1 -27.80 21.75 -73.15
C MET A 1 -28.69 21.05 -72.14
N ALA A 2 -28.28 19.91 -71.59
CA ALA A 2 -29.03 19.20 -70.56
C ALA A 2 -28.46 19.56 -69.18
N LYS A 3 -29.30 20.05 -68.26
CA LYS A 3 -28.93 20.24 -66.84
C LYS A 3 -29.14 18.93 -66.09
N THR A 4 -28.11 18.43 -65.45
CA THR A 4 -28.20 17.34 -64.47
C THR A 4 -28.88 17.83 -63.18
N PRO A 5 -29.75 17.03 -62.54
CA PRO A 5 -30.35 17.41 -61.26
C PRO A 5 -29.33 17.27 -60.12
N LEU A 6 -29.35 18.26 -59.20
CA LEU A 6 -28.50 18.30 -58.02
C LEU A 6 -29.09 17.41 -56.91
N ALA A 7 -28.26 16.62 -56.22
CA ALA A 7 -28.69 15.75 -55.13
C ALA A 7 -29.11 16.56 -53.87
N PRO A 8 -30.09 16.06 -53.07
CA PRO A 8 -30.54 16.75 -51.86
C PRO A 8 -29.50 16.69 -50.73
N PRO A 9 -29.44 17.71 -49.85
CA PRO A 9 -28.50 17.74 -48.73
C PRO A 9 -28.82 16.66 -47.67
N LEU A 10 -27.77 16.01 -47.17
CA LEU A 10 -27.88 15.01 -46.10
C LEU A 10 -28.19 15.66 -44.75
N SER A 11 -29.15 15.12 -44.01
CA SER A 11 -29.53 15.62 -42.68
C SER A 11 -28.41 15.45 -41.65
N SER A 12 -28.22 16.43 -40.77
CA SER A 12 -27.13 16.46 -39.77
C SER A 12 -27.06 15.20 -38.88
N SER A 13 -28.20 14.55 -38.64
CA SER A 13 -28.30 13.26 -37.95
C SER A 13 -27.50 12.12 -38.61
N ARG A 14 -27.44 12.11 -39.95
CA ARG A 14 -26.66 11.10 -40.70
C ARG A 14 -25.16 11.36 -40.60
N LEU A 15 -24.74 12.62 -40.60
CA LEU A 15 -23.34 13.01 -40.42
C LEU A 15 -22.83 12.66 -39.01
N ALA A 16 -23.66 12.88 -37.98
CA ALA A 16 -23.31 12.53 -36.60
C ALA A 16 -23.09 11.02 -36.39
N LEU A 17 -23.95 10.18 -36.97
CA LEU A 17 -23.78 8.71 -36.90
C LEU A 17 -22.52 8.23 -37.63
N VAL A 18 -22.19 8.80 -38.78
CA VAL A 18 -20.94 8.47 -39.50
C VAL A 18 -19.71 8.86 -38.66
N ALA A 19 -19.73 10.02 -38.01
CA ALA A 19 -18.64 10.47 -37.14
C ALA A 19 -18.44 9.56 -35.91
N LEU A 20 -19.51 9.10 -35.27
CA LEU A 20 -19.43 8.17 -34.13
C LEU A 20 -18.90 6.78 -34.56
N LEU A 21 -19.34 6.28 -35.72
CA LEU A 21 -18.83 5.02 -36.29
C LEU A 21 -17.36 5.14 -36.71
N SER A 22 -16.91 6.29 -37.23
CA SER A 22 -15.49 6.51 -37.53
C SER A 22 -14.65 6.65 -36.26
N ALA A 23 -15.11 7.36 -35.24
CA ALA A 23 -14.38 7.54 -33.99
C ALA A 23 -14.17 6.21 -33.24
N THR A 24 -15.23 5.37 -33.16
CA THR A 24 -15.14 4.04 -32.53
C THR A 24 -14.24 3.09 -33.34
N SER A 25 -14.38 3.02 -34.67
CA SER A 25 -13.50 2.18 -35.49
C SER A 25 -12.04 2.64 -35.48
N VAL A 26 -11.75 3.95 -35.46
CA VAL A 26 -10.40 4.49 -35.24
C VAL A 26 -9.87 4.13 -33.84
N PHE A 27 -10.69 4.21 -32.79
CA PHE A 27 -10.31 3.80 -31.44
C PHE A 27 -9.99 2.29 -31.35
N PHE A 28 -10.82 1.44 -31.95
CA PHE A 28 -10.56 0.00 -32.02
C PHE A 28 -9.33 -0.33 -32.88
N LEU A 29 -9.10 0.37 -33.99
CA LEU A 29 -7.89 0.25 -34.79
C LEU A 29 -6.64 0.74 -34.04
N TRP A 30 -6.74 1.80 -33.25
CA TRP A 30 -5.65 2.29 -32.40
C TRP A 30 -5.34 1.31 -31.25
N LYS A 31 -6.37 0.82 -30.54
CA LYS A 31 -6.25 -0.21 -29.49
C LYS A 31 -5.69 -1.53 -30.05
N SER A 32 -6.13 -1.93 -31.25
CA SER A 32 -5.61 -3.10 -31.97
C SER A 32 -4.17 -2.89 -32.42
N ARG A 33 -3.82 -1.72 -32.98
CA ARG A 33 -2.43 -1.37 -33.35
C ARG A 33 -1.50 -1.26 -32.14
N ARG A 34 -1.97 -0.81 -30.97
CA ARG A 34 -1.22 -0.82 -29.70
C ARG A 34 -0.89 -2.26 -29.29
N ARG A 35 -1.85 -3.20 -29.39
CA ARG A 35 -1.61 -4.64 -29.18
C ARG A 35 -0.68 -5.26 -30.23
N LEU A 36 -0.87 -4.95 -31.51
CA LEU A 36 -0.02 -5.46 -32.60
C LEU A 36 1.42 -4.95 -32.53
N ARG A 37 1.66 -3.73 -32.01
CA ARG A 37 3.02 -3.21 -31.78
C ARG A 37 3.75 -3.96 -30.65
N VAL A 38 3.03 -4.53 -29.68
CA VAL A 38 3.59 -5.44 -28.67
C VAL A 38 3.94 -6.80 -29.29
N LEU A 39 3.15 -7.27 -30.26
CA LEU A 39 3.36 -8.57 -30.94
C LEU A 39 4.44 -8.54 -32.05
N LEU A 40 4.73 -7.36 -32.62
CA LEU A 40 5.69 -7.18 -33.72
C LEU A 40 7.02 -6.52 -33.27
N SER A 41 7.38 -6.67 -32.00
CA SER A 41 8.77 -6.48 -31.58
C SER A 41 9.63 -7.59 -32.22
N PRO A 42 10.79 -7.29 -32.83
CA PRO A 42 11.62 -8.31 -33.46
C PRO A 42 12.14 -9.31 -32.41
N TYR A 43 11.53 -10.50 -32.41
CA TYR A 43 11.79 -11.56 -31.47
C TYR A 43 13.15 -12.21 -31.77
N SER A 44 14.21 -11.75 -31.10
CA SER A 44 15.47 -12.49 -31.07
C SER A 44 15.24 -13.81 -30.34
N SER A 45 15.47 -14.92 -31.02
CA SER A 45 15.16 -16.28 -30.55
C SER A 45 16.11 -16.74 -29.44
N MET A 46 15.88 -16.24 -28.24
CA MET A 46 16.33 -16.82 -26.97
C MET A 46 15.08 -16.98 -26.13
N ASN A 47 14.84 -18.18 -25.57
CA ASN A 47 13.80 -18.36 -24.56
C ASN A 47 14.05 -17.32 -23.45
N PRO A 48 13.16 -16.33 -23.25
CA PRO A 48 13.42 -15.35 -22.22
C PRO A 48 13.47 -16.09 -20.89
N PRO A 49 14.49 -15.86 -20.04
CA PRO A 49 14.42 -16.35 -18.67
C PRO A 49 13.08 -15.86 -18.10
N LYS A 50 12.30 -16.75 -17.48
CA LYS A 50 11.02 -16.39 -16.85
C LYS A 50 11.26 -15.08 -16.10
N PRO A 51 10.59 -13.96 -16.46
CA PRO A 51 10.89 -12.70 -15.84
C PRO A 51 10.66 -12.87 -14.34
N SER A 52 11.75 -12.78 -13.57
CA SER A 52 11.65 -12.63 -12.13
C SER A 52 10.72 -11.45 -11.87
N PRO A 53 9.76 -11.56 -10.93
CA PRO A 53 8.79 -10.50 -10.70
C PRO A 53 9.53 -9.23 -10.30
N ARG A 54 9.62 -8.28 -11.24
CA ARG A 54 10.29 -6.99 -11.06
C ARG A 54 9.35 -6.08 -10.31
N GLY A 55 9.86 -5.41 -9.28
CA GLY A 55 9.09 -4.36 -8.63
C GLY A 55 8.85 -3.18 -9.58
N LYS A 56 7.83 -2.38 -9.29
CA LYS A 56 7.55 -1.14 -10.02
C LYS A 56 7.93 0.07 -9.16
N ILE A 57 8.49 1.09 -9.80
CA ILE A 57 8.63 2.42 -9.19
C ILE A 57 7.71 3.36 -9.95
N ILE A 58 6.63 3.80 -9.30
CA ILE A 58 5.65 4.73 -9.87
C ILE A 58 5.94 6.12 -9.33
N TYR A 59 6.20 7.10 -10.19
CA TYR A 59 6.37 8.49 -9.79
C TYR A 59 5.09 9.31 -10.06
N ALA A 60 4.74 10.25 -9.18
CA ALA A 60 3.76 11.29 -9.48
C ALA A 60 4.48 12.65 -9.45
N SER A 61 4.58 13.35 -10.58
CA SER A 61 5.40 14.55 -10.69
C SER A 61 4.89 15.57 -11.72
N ALA A 62 4.67 16.81 -11.26
CA ALA A 62 4.36 17.93 -12.14
C ALA A 62 5.62 18.54 -12.78
N THR A 63 6.63 18.85 -11.97
CA THR A 63 7.85 19.59 -12.36
C THR A 63 9.05 18.68 -12.64
N GLY A 64 8.97 17.40 -12.31
CA GLY A 64 10.04 16.41 -12.53
C GLY A 64 10.83 16.00 -11.28
N THR A 65 10.65 16.66 -10.13
CA THR A 65 11.38 16.35 -8.87
C THR A 65 11.20 14.88 -8.46
N SER A 66 9.97 14.42 -8.21
CA SER A 66 9.69 13.01 -7.88
C SER A 66 10.10 12.02 -8.98
N ARG A 67 10.12 12.45 -10.25
CA ARG A 67 10.61 11.61 -11.36
C ARG A 67 12.13 11.43 -11.30
N SER A 68 12.88 12.49 -10.95
CA SER A 68 14.33 12.44 -10.75
C SER A 68 14.71 11.54 -9.56
N LEU A 69 14.01 11.73 -8.43
CA LEU A 69 14.15 10.88 -7.24
C LEU A 69 13.85 9.40 -7.56
N ALA A 70 12.74 9.11 -8.25
CA ALA A 70 12.40 7.75 -8.66
C ALA A 70 13.45 7.13 -9.63
N GLY A 71 14.12 7.94 -10.45
CA GLY A 71 15.27 7.53 -11.24
C GLY A 71 16.46 7.12 -10.37
N ARG A 72 16.87 8.00 -9.43
CA ARG A 72 17.94 7.72 -8.45
C ARG A 72 17.68 6.44 -7.65
N LEU A 73 16.43 6.22 -7.20
CA LEU A 73 16.02 4.99 -6.54
C LEU A 73 16.16 3.76 -7.45
N SER A 74 15.79 3.86 -8.73
CA SER A 74 15.95 2.77 -9.69
C SER A 74 17.43 2.39 -9.87
N ASP A 75 18.33 3.37 -9.94
CA ASP A 75 19.76 3.13 -10.10
C ASP A 75 20.42 2.64 -8.80
N CYS A 76 19.99 3.14 -7.64
CA CYS A 76 20.40 2.63 -6.32
C CYS A 76 19.94 1.17 -6.11
N LEU A 77 18.71 0.81 -6.47
CA LEU A 77 18.24 -0.57 -6.39
C LEU A 77 18.99 -1.47 -7.38
N ARG A 78 19.28 -0.97 -8.59
CA ARG A 78 20.06 -1.66 -9.62
C ARG A 78 21.50 -1.98 -9.15
N SER A 79 22.18 -1.06 -8.47
CA SER A 79 23.54 -1.31 -7.94
C SER A 79 23.54 -2.40 -6.86
N HIS A 80 22.43 -2.57 -6.14
CA HIS A 80 22.20 -3.65 -5.18
C HIS A 80 21.64 -4.95 -5.80
N GLY A 81 21.59 -5.06 -7.14
CA GLY A 81 21.08 -6.23 -7.85
C GLY A 81 19.56 -6.39 -7.88
N LEU A 82 18.81 -5.39 -7.40
CA LEU A 82 17.35 -5.40 -7.33
C LEU A 82 16.75 -4.78 -8.60
N ALA A 83 16.07 -5.61 -9.40
CA ALA A 83 15.48 -5.18 -10.67
C ALA A 83 14.09 -4.53 -10.48
N PHE A 84 14.03 -3.22 -10.75
CA PHE A 84 12.78 -2.45 -10.78
C PHE A 84 12.57 -1.78 -12.14
N ASP A 85 11.31 -1.72 -12.57
CA ASP A 85 10.93 -0.95 -13.76
C ASP A 85 10.35 0.42 -13.32
N LEU A 86 10.86 1.50 -13.91
CA LEU A 86 10.38 2.87 -13.68
C LEU A 86 9.13 3.14 -14.56
N VAL A 87 8.04 3.58 -13.93
CA VAL A 87 6.70 3.66 -14.56
C VAL A 87 6.17 5.10 -14.54
N ASP A 88 5.79 5.61 -15.72
CA ASP A 88 4.97 6.82 -15.86
C ASP A 88 3.49 6.47 -15.66
N PRO A 89 2.77 7.07 -14.68
CA PRO A 89 1.38 6.73 -14.42
C PRO A 89 0.45 6.99 -15.60
N ARG A 90 0.80 7.91 -16.52
CA ARG A 90 0.01 8.21 -17.73
C ARG A 90 0.01 7.08 -18.75
N HIS A 91 0.88 6.09 -18.57
CA HIS A 91 1.02 4.93 -19.44
C HIS A 91 0.78 3.61 -18.70
N TYR A 92 0.49 3.70 -17.39
CA TYR A 92 0.13 2.57 -16.53
C TYR A 92 -1.38 2.36 -16.55
N GLU A 93 -1.82 1.11 -16.67
CA GLU A 93 -3.23 0.75 -16.58
C GLU A 93 -3.47 0.26 -15.14
N PRO A 94 -4.28 0.93 -14.29
CA PRO A 94 -4.43 0.57 -12.87
C PRO A 94 -4.93 -0.86 -12.61
N GLU A 95 -5.62 -1.47 -13.59
CA GLU A 95 -6.02 -2.89 -13.57
C GLU A 95 -4.84 -3.88 -13.57
N ASP A 96 -3.61 -3.41 -13.83
CA ASP A 96 -2.39 -4.21 -13.68
C ASP A 96 -1.88 -4.25 -12.22
N LEU A 97 -2.27 -3.31 -11.36
CA LEU A 97 -1.78 -3.19 -9.98
C LEU A 97 -1.99 -4.46 -9.12
N PRO A 98 -3.13 -5.19 -9.20
CA PRO A 98 -3.32 -6.46 -8.48
C PRO A 98 -2.39 -7.60 -8.92
N LYS A 99 -1.65 -7.42 -10.02
CA LYS A 99 -0.69 -8.40 -10.57
C LYS A 99 0.73 -8.13 -10.08
N GLU A 100 1.01 -6.92 -9.59
CA GLU A 100 2.31 -6.51 -9.07
C GLU A 100 2.50 -7.04 -7.64
N ALA A 101 3.66 -7.63 -7.37
CA ALA A 101 4.01 -8.11 -6.03
C ALA A 101 4.65 -7.01 -5.15
N LEU A 102 5.17 -5.95 -5.78
CA LEU A 102 5.99 -4.94 -5.12
C LEU A 102 5.94 -3.60 -5.87
N VAL A 103 5.45 -2.55 -5.20
CA VAL A 103 5.27 -1.22 -5.78
C VAL A 103 5.85 -0.14 -4.85
N LEU A 104 6.82 0.63 -5.34
CA LEU A 104 7.36 1.80 -4.66
C LEU A 104 6.76 3.05 -5.31
N ILE A 105 6.23 3.97 -4.50
CA ILE A 105 5.57 5.19 -4.98
C ILE A 105 6.38 6.41 -4.53
N VAL A 106 6.76 7.28 -5.46
CA VAL A 106 7.40 8.58 -5.17
C VAL A 106 6.46 9.68 -5.63
N ALA A 107 5.70 10.27 -4.70
CA ALA A 107 4.58 11.16 -5.03
C ALA A 107 4.85 12.60 -4.59
N SER A 108 4.89 13.54 -5.53
CA SER A 108 4.71 14.96 -5.19
C SER A 108 3.26 15.20 -4.74
N THR A 109 3.04 16.21 -3.93
CA THR A 109 1.71 16.84 -3.75
C THR A 109 1.56 18.03 -4.70
N TRP A 110 0.34 18.23 -5.21
CA TRP A 110 -0.06 19.35 -6.06
C TRP A 110 -1.29 20.05 -5.44
N GLU A 111 -1.82 21.06 -6.14
CA GLU A 111 -2.99 21.88 -5.78
C GLU A 111 -4.04 21.17 -4.90
N GLU A 112 -4.44 21.83 -3.81
CA GLU A 112 -5.43 21.34 -2.83
C GLU A 112 -5.09 19.97 -2.19
N GLY A 113 -3.80 19.61 -2.12
CA GLY A 113 -3.35 18.34 -1.57
C GLY A 113 -3.45 17.15 -2.54
N ARG A 114 -3.91 17.37 -3.76
CA ARG A 114 -4.15 16.31 -4.76
C ARG A 114 -2.83 15.84 -5.39
N PRO A 115 -2.76 14.64 -5.96
CA PRO A 115 -1.59 14.23 -6.74
C PRO A 115 -1.47 15.03 -8.05
N PRO A 116 -0.24 15.20 -8.57
CA PRO A 116 0.03 15.83 -9.85
C PRO A 116 -0.77 15.25 -11.04
N PRO A 117 -0.97 16.03 -12.12
CA PRO A 117 -1.84 15.63 -13.25
C PRO A 117 -1.46 14.31 -13.94
N ASP A 118 -0.21 13.88 -13.87
CA ASP A 118 0.24 12.61 -14.43
C ASP A 118 -0.35 11.40 -13.69
N ALA A 119 -0.40 11.45 -12.36
CA ALA A 119 -0.88 10.37 -11.49
C ALA A 119 -2.35 10.46 -11.08
N GLN A 120 -3.06 11.55 -11.44
CA GLN A 120 -4.47 11.72 -11.06
C GLN A 120 -5.38 10.54 -11.49
N PHE A 121 -5.10 9.89 -12.62
CA PHE A 121 -5.90 8.74 -13.07
C PHE A 121 -5.73 7.53 -12.14
N LEU A 122 -4.49 7.18 -11.80
CA LEU A 122 -4.16 6.11 -10.85
C LEU A 122 -4.73 6.42 -9.45
N ALA A 123 -4.59 7.66 -9.00
CA ALA A 123 -5.10 8.09 -7.70
C ALA A 123 -6.63 8.01 -7.60
N ARG A 124 -7.37 8.47 -8.62
CA ARG A 124 -8.83 8.33 -8.67
C ARG A 124 -9.25 6.87 -8.68
N TRP A 125 -8.61 6.03 -9.48
CA TRP A 125 -8.90 4.59 -9.50
C TRP A 125 -8.67 3.93 -8.12
N LEU A 126 -7.58 4.28 -7.42
CA LEU A 126 -7.32 3.81 -6.06
C LEU A 126 -8.38 4.30 -5.06
N ALA A 127 -8.72 5.59 -5.12
CA ALA A 127 -9.72 6.20 -4.23
C ALA A 127 -11.12 5.60 -4.43
N GLU A 128 -11.54 5.45 -5.69
CA GLU A 128 -12.82 4.83 -6.08
C GLU A 128 -12.84 3.35 -5.69
N SER A 129 -11.77 2.59 -5.98
CA SER A 129 -11.68 1.17 -5.62
C SER A 129 -11.67 0.95 -4.11
N ALA A 130 -11.02 1.82 -3.33
CA ALA A 130 -11.01 1.73 -1.87
C ALA A 130 -12.35 2.14 -1.22
N ALA A 131 -13.23 2.83 -1.96
CA ALA A 131 -14.57 3.23 -1.51
C ALA A 131 -15.70 2.33 -2.04
N ASP A 132 -15.46 1.55 -3.11
CA ASP A 132 -16.45 0.67 -3.72
C ASP A 132 -16.60 -0.64 -2.93
N PHE A 133 -17.73 -0.79 -2.23
CA PHE A 133 -18.08 -2.00 -1.46
C PHE A 133 -18.09 -3.31 -2.27
N ARG A 134 -18.11 -3.24 -3.60
CA ARG A 134 -18.03 -4.40 -4.50
C ARG A 134 -16.59 -4.88 -4.73
N VAL A 135 -15.62 -3.99 -4.49
CA VAL A 135 -14.19 -4.31 -4.52
C VAL A 135 -13.82 -4.84 -3.15
N GLY A 136 -13.41 -6.11 -3.08
CA GLY A 136 -12.96 -6.69 -1.82
C GLY A 136 -11.71 -6.00 -1.28
N SER A 137 -11.64 -5.78 0.03
CA SER A 137 -10.49 -5.20 0.75
C SER A 137 -9.19 -6.03 0.70
N LEU A 138 -9.14 -7.04 -0.16
CA LEU A 138 -8.01 -7.91 -0.44
C LEU A 138 -7.56 -7.84 -1.90
N LEU A 139 -8.04 -6.85 -2.69
CA LEU A 139 -7.67 -6.65 -4.09
C LEU A 139 -6.14 -6.64 -4.30
N LEU A 140 -5.42 -6.02 -3.37
CA LEU A 140 -3.96 -5.86 -3.40
C LEU A 140 -3.26 -6.73 -2.34
N ALA A 141 -3.90 -7.77 -1.81
CA ALA A 141 -3.37 -8.62 -0.72
C ALA A 141 -2.02 -9.34 -1.03
N LYS A 142 -1.56 -9.32 -2.28
CA LYS A 142 -0.27 -9.87 -2.71
C LYS A 142 0.79 -8.80 -2.99
N CYS A 143 0.40 -7.52 -2.95
CA CYS A 143 1.27 -6.39 -3.21
C CYS A 143 1.87 -5.88 -1.90
N ARG A 144 3.20 -5.82 -1.83
CA ARG A 144 3.93 -5.02 -0.84
C ARG A 144 4.15 -3.62 -1.41
N PHE A 145 4.10 -2.58 -0.59
CA PHE A 145 4.35 -1.22 -1.06
C PHE A 145 5.09 -0.34 -0.06
N ALA A 146 5.66 0.76 -0.56
CA ALA A 146 6.16 1.86 0.25
C ALA A 146 5.95 3.18 -0.49
N VAL A 147 5.77 4.28 0.26
CA VAL A 147 5.54 5.61 -0.31
C VAL A 147 6.54 6.62 0.24
N PHE A 148 7.15 7.38 -0.66
CA PHE A 148 7.88 8.61 -0.36
C PHE A 148 7.09 9.82 -0.87
N GLY A 149 6.82 10.76 0.01
CA GLY A 149 6.16 12.01 -0.31
C GLY A 149 7.14 13.16 -0.56
N VAL A 150 6.87 13.97 -1.58
CA VAL A 150 7.49 15.28 -1.77
C VAL A 150 6.41 16.36 -1.61
N GLY A 151 6.60 17.27 -0.65
CA GLY A 151 5.68 18.37 -0.39
C GLY A 151 6.41 19.58 0.16
N SER A 152 5.67 20.63 0.53
CA SER A 152 6.22 21.81 1.19
C SER A 152 5.36 22.15 2.41
N LYS A 153 5.97 22.39 3.58
CA LYS A 153 5.24 22.69 4.84
C LYS A 153 4.47 24.01 4.74
N SER A 154 4.83 24.91 3.84
CA SER A 154 4.08 26.15 3.55
C SER A 154 2.62 25.91 3.13
N TYR A 155 2.28 24.71 2.63
CA TYR A 155 0.91 24.32 2.27
C TYR A 155 0.08 23.75 3.45
N GLY A 156 0.58 23.85 4.69
CA GLY A 156 -0.16 23.56 5.92
C GLY A 156 -0.73 22.14 5.98
N ASP A 157 -2.03 22.02 6.22
CA ASP A 157 -2.75 20.73 6.34
C ASP A 157 -2.60 19.82 5.12
N SER A 158 -2.35 20.39 3.94
CA SER A 158 -2.15 19.65 2.70
C SER A 158 -0.70 19.15 2.49
N PHE A 159 0.21 19.39 3.44
CA PHE A 159 1.59 18.91 3.41
C PHE A 159 1.65 17.39 3.21
N ASN A 160 2.21 16.96 2.07
CA ASN A 160 2.33 15.56 1.68
C ASN A 160 1.00 14.76 1.65
N ALA A 161 -0.14 15.45 1.46
CA ALA A 161 -1.46 14.82 1.42
C ALA A 161 -1.56 13.70 0.37
N ALA A 162 -1.10 13.94 -0.86
CA ALA A 162 -1.15 12.94 -1.93
C ALA A 162 -0.43 11.62 -1.57
N ALA A 163 0.72 11.69 -0.91
CA ALA A 163 1.48 10.52 -0.48
C ALA A 163 0.77 9.75 0.66
N LYS A 164 0.18 10.47 1.61
CA LYS A 164 -0.64 9.91 2.70
C LYS A 164 -1.88 9.21 2.14
N ASP A 165 -2.54 9.83 1.17
CA ASP A 165 -3.71 9.25 0.49
C ASP A 165 -3.36 8.00 -0.32
N PHE A 166 -2.23 7.98 -1.04
CA PHE A 166 -1.75 6.77 -1.71
C PHE A 166 -1.55 5.61 -0.72
N SER A 167 -0.87 5.81 0.42
CA SER A 167 -0.72 4.75 1.43
C SER A 167 -2.05 4.30 2.02
N LYS A 168 -2.94 5.25 2.33
CA LYS A 168 -4.29 4.98 2.84
C LYS A 168 -5.10 4.10 1.88
N TRP A 169 -5.14 4.42 0.59
CA TRP A 169 -5.91 3.63 -0.39
C TRP A 169 -5.27 2.27 -0.67
N MET A 170 -3.93 2.19 -0.77
CA MET A 170 -3.22 0.93 -0.93
C MET A 170 -3.50 -0.03 0.25
N THR A 171 -3.42 0.49 1.49
CA THR A 171 -3.72 -0.25 2.72
C THR A 171 -5.19 -0.68 2.78
N ALA A 172 -6.13 0.19 2.42
CA ALA A 172 -7.57 -0.13 2.40
C ALA A 172 -7.92 -1.26 1.40
N LEU A 173 -7.14 -1.38 0.32
CA LEU A 173 -7.25 -2.46 -0.67
C LEU A 173 -6.45 -3.73 -0.29
N GLY A 174 -5.85 -3.75 0.91
CA GLY A 174 -5.18 -4.91 1.48
C GLY A 174 -3.68 -5.03 1.16
N ALA A 175 -3.07 -4.02 0.54
CA ALA A 175 -1.63 -4.04 0.29
C ALA A 175 -0.83 -3.94 1.61
N SER A 176 0.34 -4.59 1.65
CA SER A 176 1.21 -4.61 2.83
C SER A 176 2.22 -3.45 2.77
N GLU A 177 2.07 -2.48 3.67
CA GLU A 177 3.03 -1.38 3.82
C GLU A 177 4.36 -1.92 4.40
N MET A 178 5.48 -1.68 3.72
CA MET A 178 6.81 -2.16 4.10
C MET A 178 7.49 -1.27 5.14
N THR A 179 7.21 0.03 5.07
CA THR A 179 7.72 1.08 5.95
C THR A 179 6.70 2.22 5.90
N PRO A 180 6.49 2.98 7.00
CA PRO A 180 5.57 4.11 7.00
C PRO A 180 5.84 5.10 5.86
N VAL A 181 4.89 6.00 5.57
CA VAL A 181 5.12 7.08 4.59
C VAL A 181 6.23 8.01 5.09
N TRP A 182 7.35 8.08 4.36
CA TRP A 182 8.38 9.10 4.58
C TRP A 182 8.01 10.36 3.79
N VAL A 183 8.34 11.54 4.34
CA VAL A 183 7.94 12.83 3.78
C VAL A 183 9.12 13.79 3.73
N GLY A 184 9.44 14.27 2.52
CA GLY A 184 10.36 15.38 2.32
C GLY A 184 9.62 16.72 2.26
N ASP A 185 10.29 17.76 2.74
CA ASP A 185 9.86 19.16 2.73
C ASP A 185 10.80 20.03 1.89
N VAL A 186 10.29 20.44 0.74
CA VAL A 186 11.00 21.30 -0.23
C VAL A 186 11.40 22.65 0.38
N ASP A 187 10.63 23.19 1.35
CA ASP A 187 10.95 24.47 1.97
C ASP A 187 12.12 24.38 2.96
N SER A 188 12.25 23.24 3.64
CA SER A 188 13.37 22.97 4.56
C SER A 188 14.64 22.51 3.83
N GLY A 189 14.53 22.09 2.56
CA GLY A 189 15.63 21.51 1.79
C GLY A 189 16.01 20.07 2.18
N ASP A 190 15.24 19.43 3.07
CA ASP A 190 15.54 18.11 3.64
C ASP A 190 15.24 16.93 2.70
N VAL A 191 14.55 17.19 1.57
CA VAL A 191 14.01 16.17 0.65
C VAL A 191 15.06 15.15 0.24
N ASP A 192 16.26 15.58 -0.12
CA ASP A 192 17.31 14.69 -0.61
C ASP A 192 17.90 13.80 0.49
N GLU A 193 18.16 14.35 1.68
CA GLU A 193 18.68 13.60 2.82
C GLU A 193 17.68 12.55 3.30
N VAL A 194 16.43 12.96 3.51
CA VAL A 194 15.32 12.09 3.93
C VAL A 194 15.04 11.01 2.87
N PHE A 195 15.23 11.33 1.59
CA PHE A 195 15.10 10.37 0.49
C PHE A 195 16.22 9.32 0.44
N GLU A 196 17.47 9.71 0.70
CA GLU A 196 18.59 8.76 0.75
C GLU A 196 18.47 7.81 1.94
N LEU A 197 18.07 8.32 3.12
CA LEU A 197 17.77 7.49 4.30
C LEU A 197 16.63 6.49 4.02
N TRP A 198 15.53 6.97 3.42
CA TRP A 198 14.43 6.10 3.00
C TRP A 198 14.88 5.04 1.97
N SER A 199 15.68 5.44 0.97
CA SER A 199 16.19 4.53 -0.07
C SER A 199 17.06 3.42 0.53
N ARG A 200 17.96 3.75 1.46
CA ARG A 200 18.75 2.77 2.24
C ARG A 200 17.85 1.82 3.03
N ARG A 201 16.81 2.34 3.69
CA ARG A 201 15.82 1.53 4.44
C ARG A 201 15.07 0.55 3.53
N ILE A 202 14.69 0.97 2.33
CA ILE A 202 14.05 0.10 1.32
C ILE A 202 15.01 -1.00 0.86
N VAL A 203 16.28 -0.69 0.57
CA VAL A 203 17.29 -1.71 0.20
C VAL A 203 17.43 -2.78 1.30
N ALA A 204 17.57 -2.38 2.56
CA ALA A 204 17.66 -3.31 3.70
C ALA A 204 16.41 -4.21 3.81
N LEU A 205 15.20 -3.62 3.73
CA LEU A 205 13.92 -4.34 3.77
C LEU A 205 13.68 -5.29 2.59
N LEU A 206 14.36 -5.08 1.46
CA LEU A 206 14.30 -5.96 0.29
C LEU A 206 15.35 -7.08 0.33
N LYS A 207 16.48 -6.86 0.98
CA LYS A 207 17.48 -7.89 1.27
C LYS A 207 17.10 -8.81 2.43
N GLY A 208 16.18 -8.38 3.29
CA GLY A 208 15.81 -9.08 4.52
C GLY A 208 16.70 -8.73 5.72
N GLU A 209 17.37 -7.58 5.68
CA GLU A 209 18.17 -7.04 6.77
C GLU A 209 17.23 -6.39 7.82
N ASP A 210 17.06 -7.06 8.97
CA ASP A 210 16.06 -6.71 9.97
C ASP A 210 16.55 -5.55 10.87
N LEU A 211 16.45 -4.31 10.38
CA LEU A 211 16.79 -3.10 11.16
C LEU A 211 15.72 -2.84 12.24
N GLN A 212 15.73 -3.63 13.31
CA GLN A 212 14.91 -3.44 14.52
C GLN A 212 15.65 -2.72 15.67
N LYS A 213 16.84 -2.19 15.42
CA LYS A 213 17.56 -1.32 16.35
C LYS A 213 17.62 0.11 15.82
N GLU A 214 16.52 0.85 16.02
CA GLU A 214 16.49 2.31 16.25
C GLU A 214 15.03 2.78 16.35
N SER A 215 14.49 2.76 17.57
CA SER A 215 13.27 3.47 17.95
C SER A 215 13.32 3.72 19.45
N GLY A 216 13.97 4.82 19.85
CA GLY A 216 14.49 4.96 21.22
C GLY A 216 14.77 6.37 21.74
N HIS A 217 14.49 7.44 21.00
CA HIS A 217 14.33 8.75 21.66
C HIS A 217 13.44 9.73 20.88
N SER A 218 12.49 10.34 21.60
CA SER A 218 11.80 11.56 21.21
C SER A 218 12.24 12.64 22.21
N GLY A 219 12.98 13.65 21.73
CA GLY A 219 13.59 14.65 22.62
C GLY A 219 14.38 15.71 21.86
N SER A 220 13.70 16.79 21.48
CA SER A 220 14.24 18.06 20.97
C SER A 220 15.54 18.53 21.65
N MET A 221 16.59 18.87 20.88
CA MET A 221 17.01 20.27 20.63
C MET A 221 18.12 20.41 19.58
N VAL A 222 18.16 21.56 18.91
CA VAL A 222 19.34 22.13 18.19
C VAL A 222 20.32 22.72 19.24
N GLU A 223 21.62 22.94 19.02
CA GLU A 223 22.46 23.06 17.81
C GLU A 223 23.57 21.95 17.80
N ASN A 224 24.69 21.91 17.04
CA ASN A 224 25.45 22.93 16.28
C ASN A 224 26.32 22.30 15.15
N ILE A 225 26.73 23.14 14.19
CA ILE A 225 27.42 22.77 12.95
C ILE A 225 28.94 22.57 13.17
N GLY A 226 29.53 21.59 12.47
CA GLY A 226 30.98 21.32 12.48
C GLY A 226 31.41 20.43 11.32
N PHE A 227 31.46 21.00 10.12
CA PHE A 227 32.12 20.38 8.95
C PHE A 227 33.63 20.67 9.03
N ASP A 228 34.45 19.62 9.03
CA ASP A 228 35.85 19.71 8.60
C ASP A 228 36.30 18.35 8.05
N GLU A 229 36.97 18.36 6.90
CA GLU A 229 37.60 17.19 6.28
C GLU A 229 39.08 17.17 6.64
N SER A 230 39.59 16.05 7.15
CA SER A 230 41.02 15.73 7.01
C SER A 230 41.26 14.22 7.13
N ASP A 231 41.92 13.67 6.11
CA ASP A 231 42.51 12.32 6.16
C ASP A 231 43.71 12.31 7.10
N GLU A 232 43.77 11.38 8.06
CA GLU A 232 45.03 10.81 8.53
C GLU A 232 44.88 9.30 8.74
N GLU A 233 45.78 8.52 8.12
CA GLU A 233 45.90 7.08 8.29
C GLU A 233 46.64 6.76 9.61
N VAL A 234 46.11 5.85 10.43
CA VAL A 234 46.87 5.21 11.52
C VAL A 234 46.53 3.73 11.57
N GLU A 235 47.57 2.88 11.53
CA GLU A 235 47.45 1.41 11.51
C GLU A 235 47.23 0.80 12.91
N GLU A 236 46.63 -0.40 12.91
CA GLU A 236 46.55 -1.45 13.93
C GLU A 236 46.80 -1.14 15.43
N GLU A 237 45.81 -1.50 16.26
CA GLU A 237 46.10 -2.35 17.42
C GLU A 237 45.04 -3.47 17.56
N VAL A 238 45.50 -4.73 17.59
CA VAL A 238 44.66 -5.93 17.66
C VAL A 238 44.45 -6.35 19.11
N LEU A 239 43.21 -6.33 19.61
CA LEU A 239 42.86 -6.87 20.93
C LEU A 239 41.55 -7.67 20.91
N GLU A 240 41.68 -8.98 20.74
CA GLU A 240 40.76 -10.01 21.26
C GLU A 240 41.50 -10.81 22.35
N PRO A 241 40.83 -11.60 23.24
CA PRO A 241 39.40 -11.68 23.53
C PRO A 241 39.07 -11.53 25.04
N VAL A 242 37.81 -11.28 25.38
CA VAL A 242 37.25 -11.71 26.68
C VAL A 242 35.89 -12.37 26.46
N VAL A 243 35.88 -13.70 26.48
CA VAL A 243 34.66 -14.48 26.69
C VAL A 243 34.21 -14.30 28.14
N VAL A 244 33.00 -13.78 28.34
CA VAL A 244 32.40 -13.63 29.67
C VAL A 244 31.46 -14.82 29.88
N ASP A 245 31.78 -15.66 30.86
CA ASP A 245 31.07 -16.90 31.13
C ASP A 245 29.64 -16.65 31.64
N MET A 246 28.71 -17.51 31.25
CA MET A 246 27.26 -17.25 31.35
C MET A 246 26.59 -17.97 32.54
N GLU A 247 27.20 -17.95 33.73
CA GLU A 247 26.64 -18.62 34.93
C GLU A 247 26.39 -17.72 36.17
N ASP A 248 26.90 -16.49 36.24
CA ASP A 248 26.93 -15.69 37.50
C ASP A 248 25.75 -14.73 37.77
N ILE A 249 24.58 -14.93 37.13
CA ILE A 249 23.34 -14.18 37.42
C ILE A 249 22.30 -14.97 38.24
N ALA A 250 22.67 -16.16 38.72
CA ALA A 250 21.88 -16.96 39.66
C ALA A 250 21.93 -16.42 41.12
N GLY A 251 21.49 -15.17 41.38
CA GLY A 251 21.59 -14.64 42.74
C GLY A 251 20.96 -13.28 43.07
N LYS A 252 19.61 -13.19 43.12
CA LYS A 252 18.83 -12.48 44.18
C LYS A 252 17.33 -12.46 43.87
N ALA A 253 16.55 -13.24 44.59
CA ALA A 253 15.08 -13.20 44.54
C ALA A 253 14.51 -12.15 45.51
N PRO A 254 13.61 -11.25 45.07
CA PRO A 254 12.76 -10.46 45.96
C PRO A 254 11.50 -11.24 46.39
N SER A 255 11.12 -11.03 47.65
CA SER A 255 10.05 -11.71 48.39
C SER A 255 8.68 -11.85 47.69
N ARG A 256 8.00 -12.96 48.02
CA ARG A 256 6.58 -13.23 47.72
C ARG A 256 5.69 -12.10 48.22
N ARG A 257 4.80 -11.59 47.36
CA ARG A 257 3.52 -11.00 47.79
C ARG A 257 2.41 -11.59 46.92
N SER A 258 1.35 -12.05 47.58
CA SER A 258 0.28 -12.85 46.99
C SER A 258 -0.78 -12.00 46.30
N SER A 259 -1.25 -12.46 45.14
CA SER A 259 -2.63 -12.20 44.68
C SER A 259 -3.18 -13.41 43.94
N VAL A 260 -4.02 -14.16 44.66
CA VAL A 260 -5.17 -14.98 44.23
C VAL A 260 -5.17 -15.50 42.78
N ALA A 261 -5.07 -16.83 42.64
CA ALA A 261 -5.54 -17.52 41.46
C ALA A 261 -7.08 -17.60 41.45
N SER A 262 -7.72 -17.16 40.37
CA SER A 262 -9.10 -17.54 40.08
C SER A 262 -9.07 -18.88 39.34
N THR A 263 -9.15 -19.97 40.09
CA THR A 263 -9.36 -21.32 39.53
C THR A 263 -10.72 -21.37 38.83
N ASN A 264 -10.78 -21.93 37.61
CA ASN A 264 -12.05 -22.19 36.94
C ASN A 264 -12.94 -23.07 37.84
N GLY A 265 -14.07 -22.53 38.28
CA GLY A 265 -15.03 -23.22 39.13
C GLY A 265 -15.60 -24.44 38.42
N TRP A 266 -15.60 -25.58 39.11
CA TRP A 266 -16.26 -26.79 38.63
C TRP A 266 -17.71 -26.78 39.12
N GLU A 267 -18.64 -26.42 38.25
CA GLU A 267 -20.08 -26.48 38.55
C GLU A 267 -20.75 -27.50 37.62
N ASN A 268 -21.50 -28.43 38.22
CA ASN A 268 -22.32 -29.44 37.53
C ASN A 268 -21.62 -30.37 36.49
N GLY A 269 -20.29 -30.52 36.53
CA GLY A 269 -19.57 -31.56 35.78
C GLY A 269 -19.25 -31.24 34.32
N VAL A 270 -19.60 -30.05 33.84
CA VAL A 270 -19.22 -29.57 32.50
C VAL A 270 -18.21 -28.44 32.65
N ARG A 271 -17.04 -28.57 32.02
CA ARG A 271 -16.05 -27.49 31.99
C ARG A 271 -16.58 -26.36 31.12
N ASP A 272 -16.80 -25.17 31.69
CA ASP A 272 -17.01 -23.97 30.88
C ASP A 272 -15.71 -23.63 30.15
N MET A 273 -15.72 -23.81 28.83
CA MET A 273 -14.55 -23.65 27.95
C MET A 273 -14.33 -22.19 27.54
N VAL A 274 -15.17 -21.25 28.01
CA VAL A 274 -15.12 -19.83 27.68
C VAL A 274 -14.67 -19.02 28.90
N THR A 275 -13.44 -18.53 28.87
CA THR A 275 -12.96 -17.62 29.92
C THR A 275 -13.75 -16.30 29.90
N PRO A 276 -13.92 -15.61 31.04
CA PRO A 276 -14.70 -14.36 31.10
C PRO A 276 -14.18 -13.26 30.16
N VAL A 277 -12.89 -13.26 29.82
CA VAL A 277 -12.29 -12.36 28.82
C VAL A 277 -12.86 -12.60 27.42
N ILE A 278 -13.07 -13.86 27.03
CA ILE A 278 -13.66 -14.22 25.72
C ILE A 278 -15.14 -13.81 25.69
N ARG A 279 -15.86 -13.94 26.82
CA ARG A 279 -17.28 -13.55 26.95
C ARG A 279 -17.50 -12.07 26.62
N VAL A 280 -16.68 -11.17 27.19
CA VAL A 280 -16.78 -9.71 26.98
C VAL A 280 -16.44 -9.31 25.53
N ASN A 281 -15.58 -10.06 24.82
CA ASN A 281 -15.25 -9.76 23.43
C ASN A 281 -16.26 -10.32 22.42
N LEU A 282 -16.98 -11.39 22.75
CA LEU A 282 -18.03 -11.97 21.89
C LEU A 282 -19.28 -11.08 21.79
N GLU A 283 -19.56 -10.25 22.78
CA GLU A 283 -20.69 -9.30 22.79
C GLU A 283 -20.66 -8.28 21.62
N LYS A 284 -19.54 -8.15 20.91
CA LYS A 284 -19.34 -7.20 19.81
C LYS A 284 -19.42 -7.81 18.40
N GLN A 285 -19.63 -9.12 18.26
CA GLN A 285 -19.78 -9.75 16.95
C GLN A 285 -21.25 -10.01 16.60
N LEU A 286 -21.81 -9.10 15.80
CA LEU A 286 -23.16 -9.20 15.26
C LEU A 286 -23.21 -10.33 14.20
N TYR A 287 -23.72 -11.50 14.57
CA TYR A 287 -23.82 -12.63 13.65
C TYR A 287 -25.04 -12.46 12.74
N VAL A 288 -24.82 -11.98 11.51
CA VAL A 288 -25.85 -12.00 10.45
C VAL A 288 -25.76 -13.33 9.71
N SER A 289 -26.65 -14.26 10.04
CA SER A 289 -26.92 -15.44 9.20
C SER A 289 -28.38 -15.86 9.33
N VAL A 290 -29.22 -15.50 8.37
CA VAL A 290 -30.57 -16.05 8.23
C VAL A 290 -30.86 -16.35 6.77
N ASP A 291 -30.54 -17.58 6.35
CA ASP A 291 -31.27 -18.28 5.30
C ASP A 291 -32.06 -19.42 5.96
N ALA A 292 -33.17 -19.05 6.61
CA ALA A 292 -34.13 -20.00 7.17
C ALA A 292 -35.54 -19.59 6.70
N ALA A 293 -36.07 -20.32 5.71
CA ALA A 293 -37.33 -19.98 5.06
C ALA A 293 -38.58 -20.17 5.96
N THR A 294 -38.45 -20.80 7.12
CA THR A 294 -39.54 -21.04 8.08
C THR A 294 -39.10 -20.85 9.53
N LYS A 295 -40.07 -20.54 10.40
CA LYS A 295 -39.88 -20.28 11.83
C LYS A 295 -39.23 -21.46 12.58
N ASP A 296 -39.58 -22.68 12.19
CA ASP A 296 -39.08 -23.89 12.85
C ASP A 296 -37.66 -24.25 12.39
N SER A 297 -37.32 -23.99 11.12
CA SER A 297 -35.93 -24.09 10.63
C SER A 297 -35.01 -23.08 11.31
N LEU A 298 -35.48 -21.85 11.57
CA LEU A 298 -34.70 -20.85 12.29
C LEU A 298 -34.36 -21.33 13.71
N LYS A 299 -35.35 -21.85 14.46
CA LYS A 299 -35.14 -22.41 15.81
C LYS A 299 -34.21 -23.63 15.87
N ALA A 300 -34.05 -24.37 14.77
CA ALA A 300 -33.15 -25.52 14.71
C ALA A 300 -31.69 -25.12 14.45
N ILE A 301 -31.47 -23.98 13.77
CA ILE A 301 -30.16 -23.45 13.41
C ILE A 301 -29.63 -22.49 14.48
N ASP A 302 -30.51 -21.62 14.99
CA ASP A 302 -30.17 -20.60 15.97
C ASP A 302 -30.08 -21.20 17.38
N ARG A 303 -28.89 -21.09 17.98
CA ARG A 303 -28.63 -21.43 19.38
C ARG A 303 -28.44 -20.12 20.16
N PRO A 304 -29.52 -19.51 20.66
CA PRO A 304 -29.40 -18.26 21.40
C PRO A 304 -28.54 -18.45 22.65
N LEU A 305 -27.75 -17.43 22.98
CA LEU A 305 -26.87 -17.38 24.15
C LEU A 305 -27.60 -17.55 25.50
N PHE A 306 -28.92 -17.34 25.51
CA PHE A 306 -29.78 -17.45 26.68
C PHE A 306 -30.98 -18.35 26.37
N GLY A 307 -31.27 -19.32 27.24
CA GLY A 307 -32.35 -20.29 27.02
C GLY A 307 -33.76 -19.68 26.98
N ASP A 308 -33.96 -18.53 27.62
CA ASP A 308 -35.21 -17.76 27.68
C ASP A 308 -35.35 -16.72 26.53
N PHE A 309 -34.38 -16.66 25.60
CA PHE A 309 -34.38 -15.69 24.50
C PHE A 309 -35.69 -15.69 23.69
N TRP A 310 -36.18 -16.87 23.31
CA TRP A 310 -37.41 -16.99 22.52
C TRP A 310 -38.66 -16.58 23.28
N GLU A 311 -38.69 -16.71 24.61
CA GLU A 311 -39.80 -16.25 25.45
C GLU A 311 -39.80 -14.72 25.54
N ARG A 312 -38.63 -14.11 25.79
CA ARG A 312 -38.46 -12.65 25.79
C ARG A 312 -38.82 -12.01 24.45
N PHE A 313 -38.40 -12.62 23.34
CA PHE A 313 -38.68 -12.11 22.00
C PHE A 313 -40.18 -12.13 21.68
N LEU A 314 -40.90 -13.17 22.08
CA LEU A 314 -42.34 -13.31 21.83
C LEU A 314 -43.23 -12.48 22.77
N VAL A 315 -42.71 -11.99 23.91
CA VAL A 315 -43.43 -11.10 24.83
C VAL A 315 -43.31 -9.62 24.42
N ASN A 316 -42.32 -9.26 23.59
CA ASN A 316 -42.06 -7.90 23.12
C ASN A 316 -42.50 -7.65 21.66
N ILE A 317 -43.46 -8.42 21.15
CA ILE A 317 -44.10 -8.27 19.82
C ILE A 317 -45.61 -8.18 20.03
#